data_AF-A0A168B4I6-F1
#
_entry.id   AF-A0A168B4I6-F1
#
_cell.length_a   1.000
_cell.length_b   1.000
_cell.length_c   1.000
_cell.angle_alpha   90.00
_cell.angle_beta   90.00
_cell.angle_gamma   90.00
#
_symmetry.space_group_name_H-M   'P 1'
#
loop_
_entity.id
_entity.type
_entity.pdbx_description
1 polymer ?
#
loop_
_entity_poly.entity_id
_entity_poly.type
_entity_poly.pdbx_seq_one_letter_code
_entity_poly.pdbx_strand_id
1 'polypeptide(L)'
;MSSTAIHTDTVSARTSSPSKATAALLTPASRHFVPTDLDGTVIPHARRWLYSTPAFACGAFGSRAANVVVVGLFVLWQRSAAAHRLYAHLDAVYGAAAVNLWGTFLLTSVFFWAWGGLFALADLTGRPRWLFRYKTQPFVRVSPHDYARICLVSLRNQVLVALPLLLVVSRLAPPRPVHPSALPSAARTVATVIFDVLCTEVGFYYVHRAFHSRALYARFHKKHHEFAAPVGLAATYCTAAEHVLSNLLPNALGTLLVPHHWSQQCFAFLLLEFGTVVAHSGYNLPGLPSNLQHDFHHFAFDENFGPAGLLDAWHGTNRKYKEALGEARARVDGNEERARGLVLKRLAEIEVAAAEEEAKKNN
;
A
#
# COMPACT_ATOMS: atom_id res chain seq x y z
N MET A 1 59.32 48.53 -19.34
CA MET A 1 59.53 47.11 -19.66
C MET A 1 58.53 46.30 -18.84
N SER A 2 57.72 45.48 -19.53
CA SER A 2 56.85 44.34 -19.12
C SER A 2 56.83 43.89 -17.64
N SER A 3 55.77 43.35 -17.02
CA SER A 3 54.52 42.69 -17.47
C SER A 3 53.53 42.57 -16.29
N THR A 4 52.25 42.42 -16.64
CA THR A 4 51.02 42.00 -15.93
C THR A 4 51.10 40.78 -14.97
N ALA A 5 50.25 40.76 -13.92
CA ALA A 5 49.27 39.69 -13.63
C ALA A 5 48.37 40.01 -12.39
N ILE A 6 47.09 39.60 -12.48
CA ILE A 6 46.00 39.72 -11.49
C ILE A 6 45.82 38.37 -10.76
N HIS A 7 45.45 38.37 -9.47
CA HIS A 7 44.63 37.31 -8.85
C HIS A 7 43.93 37.75 -7.55
N THR A 8 42.73 37.21 -7.35
CA THR A 8 41.65 37.57 -6.41
C THR A 8 41.52 36.65 -5.17
N ASP A 9 40.95 37.23 -4.11
CA ASP A 9 40.06 36.72 -3.04
C ASP A 9 40.43 35.55 -2.10
N THR A 10 40.12 35.75 -0.80
CA THR A 10 39.38 34.78 0.05
C THR A 10 38.91 35.44 1.36
N VAL A 11 37.59 35.50 1.57
CA VAL A 11 36.94 35.82 2.86
C VAL A 11 36.28 34.56 3.42
N SER A 12 36.55 34.28 4.69
CA SER A 12 36.09 33.13 5.48
C SER A 12 34.62 33.24 5.91
N ALA A 13 33.85 32.17 5.76
CA ALA A 13 32.53 32.01 6.37
C ALA A 13 32.53 30.84 7.37
N ARG A 14 32.34 31.14 8.66
CA ARG A 14 32.08 30.15 9.73
C ARG A 14 30.61 29.76 9.71
N THR A 15 30.33 28.46 9.64
CA THR A 15 29.00 27.88 9.83
C THR A 15 28.79 27.47 11.30
N SER A 16 27.64 27.84 11.85
CA SER A 16 27.19 27.48 13.20
C SER A 16 26.54 26.09 13.23
N SER A 17 26.78 25.34 14.31
CA SER A 17 26.24 23.98 14.52
C SER A 17 24.77 24.01 15.01
N PRO A 18 23.91 23.06 14.59
CA PRO A 18 22.53 22.97 15.08
C PRO A 18 22.43 22.42 16.51
N SER A 19 21.40 22.86 17.24
CA SER A 19 21.20 22.62 18.68
C SER A 19 20.89 21.14 19.03
N LYS A 20 21.27 20.75 20.26
CA LYS A 20 21.22 19.38 20.82
C LYS A 20 19.82 18.75 20.97
N ALA A 21 18.73 19.45 20.68
CA ALA A 21 17.37 18.95 20.93
C ALA A 21 16.92 17.85 19.94
N THR A 22 17.46 17.82 18.73
CA THR A 22 17.09 16.84 17.68
C THR A 22 17.81 15.49 17.79
N ALA A 23 18.82 15.37 18.68
CA ALA A 23 19.67 14.19 18.77
C ALA A 23 19.02 13.00 19.52
N ALA A 24 17.90 13.19 20.21
CA ALA A 24 17.38 12.21 21.17
C ALA A 24 16.48 11.10 20.58
N LEU A 25 16.16 11.11 19.28
CA LEU A 25 15.15 10.21 18.68
C LEU A 25 15.70 9.09 17.76
N LEU A 26 17.02 8.91 17.66
CA LEU A 26 17.63 7.96 16.72
C LEU A 26 18.61 7.01 17.43
N THR A 27 18.34 5.71 17.35
CA THR A 27 19.23 4.63 17.83
C THR A 27 20.61 4.68 17.15
N PRO A 28 21.70 4.25 17.80
CA PRO A 28 23.07 4.38 17.26
C PRO A 28 23.28 3.77 15.86
N ALA A 29 22.55 2.71 15.51
CA ALA A 29 22.66 2.05 14.20
C ALA A 29 22.10 2.87 13.02
N SER A 30 21.19 3.82 13.26
CA SER A 30 20.60 4.68 12.21
C SER A 30 21.36 5.99 11.98
N ARG A 31 22.37 6.29 12.80
CA ARG A 31 23.17 7.52 12.71
C ARG A 31 24.30 7.48 11.68
N HIS A 32 24.67 6.29 11.20
CA HIS A 32 25.86 6.11 10.36
C HIS A 32 25.57 5.79 8.89
N PHE A 33 24.32 5.62 8.50
CA PHE A 33 23.98 5.35 7.11
C PHE A 33 23.56 6.65 6.41
N VAL A 34 24.53 7.30 5.76
CA VAL A 34 24.29 8.39 4.84
C VAL A 34 24.26 7.80 3.43
N PRO A 35 23.10 7.81 2.75
CA PRO A 35 22.97 7.24 1.41
C PRO A 35 23.94 7.89 0.45
N THR A 36 24.66 7.10 -0.32
CA THR A 36 25.47 7.60 -1.43
C THR A 36 24.92 7.09 -2.75
N ASP A 37 25.06 7.88 -3.81
CA ASP A 37 24.71 7.46 -5.17
C ASP A 37 25.71 6.44 -5.74
N LEU A 38 25.50 6.03 -7.00
CA LEU A 38 26.39 5.09 -7.69
C LEU A 38 27.83 5.59 -7.80
N ASP A 39 28.03 6.90 -7.66
CA ASP A 39 29.33 7.58 -7.72
C ASP A 39 29.90 7.87 -6.31
N GLY A 40 29.24 7.39 -5.25
CA GLY A 40 29.69 7.57 -3.86
C GLY A 40 29.36 8.93 -3.25
N THR A 41 28.58 9.76 -3.93
CA THR A 41 28.19 11.11 -3.46
C THR A 41 27.04 11.03 -2.47
N VAL A 42 27.16 11.72 -1.33
CA VAL A 42 26.09 11.81 -0.33
C VAL A 42 24.82 12.38 -0.95
N ILE A 43 23.73 11.62 -0.84
CA ILE A 43 22.43 12.00 -1.41
C ILE A 43 21.72 12.97 -0.45
N PRO A 44 21.43 14.21 -0.90
CA PRO A 44 20.66 15.18 -0.13
C PRO A 44 19.30 14.61 0.29
N HIS A 45 18.81 14.96 1.48
CA HIS A 45 17.54 14.42 2.00
C HIS A 45 16.36 14.57 1.03
N ALA A 46 16.28 15.68 0.31
CA ALA A 46 15.25 15.93 -0.69
C ALA A 46 15.35 14.97 -1.89
N ARG A 47 16.57 14.57 -2.28
CA ARG A 47 16.87 13.76 -3.49
C ARG A 47 17.00 12.26 -3.21
N ARG A 48 16.72 11.86 -1.99
CA ARG A 48 16.77 10.48 -1.52
C ARG A 48 15.74 9.57 -2.20
N TRP A 49 14.69 10.14 -2.75
CA TRP A 49 13.68 9.45 -3.55
C TRP A 49 14.22 8.88 -4.89
N LEU A 50 15.38 9.36 -5.36
CA LEU A 50 15.97 9.03 -6.67
C LEU A 50 16.60 7.63 -6.75
N TYR A 51 16.67 6.90 -5.64
CA TYR A 51 17.52 5.73 -5.49
C TYR A 51 16.71 4.52 -5.05
N SER A 52 16.11 3.85 -6.04
CA SER A 52 15.54 2.50 -5.87
C SER A 52 16.67 1.52 -5.53
N THR A 53 16.51 0.70 -4.49
CA THR A 53 17.27 -0.56 -4.38
C THR A 53 16.87 -1.50 -5.52
N PRO A 54 17.59 -2.62 -5.74
CA PRO A 54 17.13 -3.63 -6.69
C PRO A 54 15.72 -4.11 -6.37
N ALA A 55 14.75 -3.56 -7.09
CA ALA A 55 13.34 -3.82 -6.95
C ALA A 55 13.01 -4.93 -7.94
N PHE A 56 12.67 -6.11 -7.44
CA PHE A 56 12.68 -7.32 -8.24
C PHE A 56 11.79 -7.22 -9.49
N ALA A 57 12.33 -7.69 -10.61
CA ALA A 57 11.61 -7.89 -11.86
C ALA A 57 10.68 -9.11 -11.74
N CYS A 58 9.48 -8.92 -11.22
CA CYS A 58 8.36 -9.76 -11.64
C CYS A 58 7.52 -8.97 -12.64
N GLY A 59 7.56 -9.38 -13.91
CA GLY A 59 6.56 -8.98 -14.88
C GLY A 59 5.18 -9.46 -14.44
N ALA A 60 4.11 -8.92 -15.05
CA ALA A 60 2.72 -9.22 -14.69
C ALA A 60 2.38 -10.73 -14.62
N PHE A 61 3.17 -11.58 -15.28
CA PHE A 61 3.03 -13.04 -15.22
C PHE A 61 3.33 -13.61 -13.82
N GLY A 62 4.36 -13.11 -13.12
CA GLY A 62 4.77 -13.60 -11.82
C GLY A 62 3.78 -13.29 -10.69
N SER A 63 3.21 -12.09 -10.70
CA SER A 63 2.19 -11.70 -9.71
C SER A 63 0.85 -12.43 -9.91
N ARG A 64 0.45 -12.64 -11.17
CA ARG A 64 -0.73 -13.44 -11.50
C ARG A 64 -0.56 -14.91 -11.09
N ALA A 65 0.64 -15.48 -11.27
CA ALA A 65 0.95 -16.84 -10.85
C ALA A 65 0.82 -17.02 -9.32
N ALA A 66 1.28 -16.05 -8.52
CA ALA A 66 1.15 -16.10 -7.07
C ALA A 66 -0.32 -16.10 -6.62
N ASN A 67 -1.16 -15.24 -7.20
CA ASN A 67 -2.59 -15.23 -6.89
C ASN A 67 -3.27 -16.55 -7.27
N VAL A 68 -2.91 -17.14 -8.42
CA VAL A 68 -3.41 -18.47 -8.83
C VAL A 68 -3.01 -19.54 -7.82
N VAL A 69 -1.77 -19.53 -7.33
CA VAL A 69 -1.29 -20.46 -6.31
C VAL A 69 -2.06 -20.27 -5.01
N VAL A 70 -2.23 -19.04 -4.52
CA VAL A 70 -2.96 -18.75 -3.27
C VAL A 70 -4.42 -19.20 -3.36
N VAL A 71 -5.10 -18.91 -4.46
CA VAL A 71 -6.49 -19.36 -4.69
C VAL A 71 -6.55 -20.90 -4.81
N GLY A 72 -5.60 -21.52 -5.49
CA GLY A 72 -5.49 -22.97 -5.59
C GLY A 72 -5.30 -23.64 -4.23
N LEU A 73 -4.40 -23.11 -3.40
CA LEU A 73 -4.17 -23.57 -2.03
C LEU A 73 -5.43 -23.41 -1.17
N PHE A 74 -6.16 -22.31 -1.32
CA PHE A 74 -7.44 -22.14 -0.64
C PHE A 74 -8.48 -23.17 -1.07
N VAL A 75 -8.60 -23.45 -2.37
CA VAL A 75 -9.49 -24.51 -2.88
C VAL A 75 -9.10 -25.88 -2.34
N LEU A 76 -7.80 -26.20 -2.27
CA LEU A 76 -7.32 -27.45 -1.68
C LEU A 76 -7.61 -27.52 -0.18
N TRP A 77 -7.40 -26.43 0.55
CA TRP A 77 -7.76 -26.31 1.96
C TRP A 77 -9.24 -26.58 2.18
N GLN A 78 -10.13 -25.94 1.42
CA GLN A 78 -11.58 -26.10 1.52
C GLN A 78 -12.04 -27.55 1.32
N ARG A 79 -11.28 -28.36 0.57
CA ARG A 79 -11.57 -29.78 0.33
C ARG A 79 -10.93 -30.73 1.34
N SER A 80 -10.09 -30.20 2.23
CA SER A 80 -9.35 -31.02 3.18
C SER A 80 -10.25 -31.44 4.36
N ALA A 81 -9.99 -32.64 4.88
CA ALA A 81 -10.67 -33.11 6.09
C ALA A 81 -10.39 -32.21 7.32
N ALA A 82 -9.23 -31.54 7.34
CA ALA A 82 -8.88 -30.60 8.39
C ALA A 82 -9.79 -29.36 8.37
N ALA A 83 -10.00 -28.75 7.20
CA ALA A 83 -10.93 -27.62 7.07
C ALA A 83 -12.36 -28.02 7.43
N HIS A 84 -12.82 -29.18 6.97
CA HIS A 84 -14.16 -29.67 7.30
C HIS A 84 -14.36 -29.85 8.81
N ARG A 85 -13.38 -30.45 9.52
CA ARG A 85 -13.41 -30.58 10.98
C ARG A 85 -13.40 -29.22 11.68
N LEU A 86 -12.57 -28.29 11.21
CA LEU A 86 -12.49 -26.94 11.77
C LEU A 86 -13.84 -26.23 11.65
N TYR A 87 -14.44 -26.25 10.48
CA TYR A 87 -15.71 -25.59 10.19
C TYR A 87 -16.88 -26.20 10.97
N ALA A 88 -16.95 -27.54 11.05
CA ALA A 88 -17.93 -28.22 11.88
C ALA A 88 -17.77 -27.87 13.37
N HIS A 89 -16.53 -27.81 13.86
CA HIS A 89 -16.23 -27.43 15.24
C HIS A 89 -16.61 -25.97 15.53
N LEU A 90 -16.24 -25.03 14.66
CA LEU A 90 -16.56 -23.62 14.83
C LEU A 90 -18.08 -23.39 14.86
N ASP A 91 -18.82 -24.03 13.96
CA ASP A 91 -20.27 -23.92 13.92
C ASP A 91 -20.92 -24.57 15.15
N ALA A 92 -20.45 -25.75 15.58
CA ALA A 92 -21.01 -26.45 16.74
C ALA A 92 -20.74 -25.73 18.07
N VAL A 93 -19.56 -25.12 18.24
CA VAL A 93 -19.15 -24.50 19.52
C VAL A 93 -19.61 -23.06 19.64
N TYR A 94 -19.51 -22.28 18.56
CA TYR A 94 -19.76 -20.84 18.61
C TYR A 94 -21.02 -20.41 17.84
N GLY A 95 -21.47 -21.23 16.89
CA GLY A 95 -22.58 -20.90 15.99
C GLY A 95 -22.22 -19.90 14.90
N ALA A 96 -22.92 -19.98 13.77
CA ALA A 96 -22.67 -19.14 12.60
C ALA A 96 -22.65 -17.63 12.91
N ALA A 97 -23.53 -17.13 13.77
CA ALA A 97 -23.62 -15.70 14.09
C ALA A 97 -22.35 -15.18 14.79
N ALA A 98 -21.86 -15.87 15.82
CA ALA A 98 -20.67 -15.45 16.55
C ALA A 98 -19.42 -15.57 15.68
N VAL A 99 -19.33 -16.63 14.86
CA VAL A 99 -18.20 -16.82 13.93
C VAL A 99 -18.18 -15.74 12.85
N ASN A 100 -19.32 -15.38 12.27
CA ASN A 100 -19.41 -14.32 11.26
C ASN A 100 -19.02 -12.94 11.83
N LEU A 101 -19.36 -12.66 13.08
CA LEU A 101 -19.00 -11.40 13.73
C LEU A 101 -17.55 -11.43 14.23
N TRP A 102 -17.27 -12.23 15.26
CA TRP A 102 -15.98 -12.22 15.95
C TRP A 102 -14.89 -12.91 15.14
N GLY A 103 -15.22 -14.03 14.48
CA GLY A 103 -14.25 -14.74 13.63
C GLY A 103 -13.77 -13.85 12.49
N THR A 104 -14.69 -13.18 11.78
CA THR A 104 -14.32 -12.25 10.70
C THR A 104 -13.51 -11.08 11.23
N PHE A 105 -13.98 -10.40 12.30
CA PHE A 105 -13.29 -9.24 12.85
C PHE A 105 -11.88 -9.57 13.34
N LEU A 106 -11.70 -10.69 14.06
CA LEU A 106 -10.40 -11.10 14.58
C LEU A 106 -9.46 -11.51 13.45
N LEU A 107 -9.94 -12.30 12.47
CA LEU A 107 -9.10 -12.75 11.36
C LEU A 107 -8.58 -11.58 10.53
N THR A 108 -9.45 -10.67 10.09
CA THR A 108 -9.02 -9.51 9.30
C THR A 108 -8.16 -8.56 10.14
N SER A 109 -8.51 -8.31 11.41
CA SER A 109 -7.72 -7.41 12.26
C SER A 109 -6.31 -7.94 12.51
N VAL A 110 -6.18 -9.21 12.89
CA VAL A 110 -4.86 -9.82 13.13
C VAL A 110 -4.04 -9.82 11.84
N PHE A 111 -4.66 -10.12 10.71
CA PHE A 111 -3.97 -10.15 9.42
C PHE A 111 -3.45 -8.77 9.00
N PHE A 112 -4.29 -7.73 9.09
CA PHE A 112 -3.92 -6.34 8.83
C PHE A 112 -2.72 -5.91 9.68
N TRP A 113 -2.80 -6.11 10.99
CA TRP A 113 -1.74 -5.69 11.92
C TRP A 113 -0.48 -6.52 11.79
N ALA A 114 -0.58 -7.82 11.48
CA ALA A 114 0.58 -8.67 11.26
C ALA A 114 1.39 -8.23 10.03
N TRP A 115 0.73 -8.08 8.87
CA TRP A 115 1.41 -7.68 7.65
C TRP A 115 1.82 -6.21 7.64
N GLY A 116 0.93 -5.32 8.07
CA GLY A 116 1.26 -3.91 8.23
C GLY A 116 2.38 -3.68 9.23
N GLY A 117 2.38 -4.44 10.34
CA GLY A 117 3.45 -4.44 11.35
C GLY A 117 4.78 -4.97 10.82
N LEU A 118 4.77 -6.01 9.99
CA LEU A 118 5.99 -6.53 9.34
C LEU A 118 6.64 -5.47 8.43
N PHE A 119 5.87 -4.77 7.61
CA PHE A 119 6.37 -3.68 6.78
C PHE A 119 6.82 -2.48 7.62
N ALA A 120 6.06 -2.12 8.66
CA ALA A 120 6.43 -1.04 9.59
C ALA A 120 7.73 -1.35 10.33
N LEU A 121 7.96 -2.60 10.74
CA LEU A 121 9.21 -3.02 11.36
C LEU A 121 10.40 -2.80 10.41
N ALA A 122 10.26 -3.21 9.15
CA ALA A 122 11.29 -2.97 8.14
C ALA A 122 11.52 -1.48 7.88
N ASP A 123 10.45 -0.68 7.85
CA ASP A 123 10.50 0.77 7.68
C ASP A 123 11.07 1.51 8.89
N LEU A 124 10.97 0.98 10.11
CA LEU A 124 11.51 1.62 11.29
C LEU A 124 12.95 1.19 11.57
N THR A 125 13.28 -0.09 11.36
CA THR A 125 14.57 -0.66 11.80
C THR A 125 15.50 -1.06 10.66
N GLY A 126 15.04 -1.05 9.41
CA GLY A 126 15.79 -1.62 8.27
C GLY A 126 15.92 -3.15 8.34
N ARG A 127 15.08 -3.82 9.14
CA ARG A 127 15.08 -5.28 9.33
C ARG A 127 13.65 -5.85 9.26
N PRO A 128 13.47 -7.06 8.73
CA PRO A 128 14.51 -7.99 8.29
C PRO A 128 15.11 -7.58 6.93
N ARG A 129 16.41 -7.83 6.74
CA ARG A 129 17.15 -7.40 5.53
C ARG A 129 16.61 -8.04 4.24
N TRP A 130 16.06 -9.25 4.33
CA TRP A 130 15.44 -9.93 3.19
C TRP A 130 14.22 -9.18 2.65
N LEU A 131 13.53 -8.42 3.51
CA LEU A 131 12.41 -7.56 3.15
C LEU A 131 12.89 -6.17 2.76
N PHE A 132 13.73 -5.55 3.61
CA PHE A 132 14.18 -4.16 3.44
C PHE A 132 14.85 -3.90 2.09
N ARG A 133 15.54 -4.91 1.52
CA ARG A 133 16.16 -4.80 0.18
C ARG A 133 15.17 -4.46 -0.95
N TYR A 134 13.88 -4.71 -0.75
CA TYR A 134 12.82 -4.46 -1.73
C TYR A 134 12.08 -3.14 -1.51
N LYS A 135 12.54 -2.29 -0.58
CA LYS A 135 11.92 -0.98 -0.36
C LYS A 135 12.13 -0.11 -1.60
N THR A 136 11.04 0.33 -2.20
CA THR A 136 11.01 1.14 -3.41
C THR A 136 11.68 2.51 -3.20
N GLN A 137 11.50 3.08 -2.00
CA GLN A 137 12.04 4.38 -1.59
C GLN A 137 12.73 4.25 -0.21
N PRO A 138 13.91 3.61 -0.13
CA PRO A 138 14.57 3.22 1.13
C PRO A 138 15.00 4.39 2.01
N PHE A 139 15.03 5.58 1.44
CA PHE A 139 15.56 6.79 2.05
C PHE A 139 14.47 7.78 2.48
N VAL A 140 13.22 7.51 2.09
CA VAL A 140 12.03 8.20 2.59
C VAL A 140 11.51 7.39 3.75
N ARG A 141 11.51 7.98 4.94
CA ARG A 141 11.20 7.27 6.18
C ARG A 141 10.09 8.01 6.91
N VAL A 142 8.99 7.30 7.16
CA VAL A 142 7.95 7.76 8.07
C VAL A 142 8.49 7.70 9.49
N SER A 143 8.35 8.80 10.23
CA SER A 143 8.88 8.89 11.58
C SER A 143 8.13 7.94 12.54
N PRO A 144 8.75 7.50 13.67
CA PRO A 144 8.03 6.72 14.68
C PRO A 144 6.78 7.42 15.21
N HIS A 145 6.82 8.76 15.31
CA HIS A 145 5.67 9.57 15.72
C HIS A 145 4.52 9.48 14.70
N ASP A 146 4.83 9.57 13.41
CA ASP A 146 3.81 9.47 12.36
C ASP A 146 3.27 8.05 12.23
N TYR A 147 4.08 7.02 12.47
CA TYR A 147 3.58 5.65 12.62
C TYR A 147 2.61 5.52 13.79
N ALA A 148 2.89 6.12 14.94
CA ALA A 148 1.96 6.12 16.06
C ALA A 148 0.63 6.79 15.68
N ARG A 149 0.67 7.92 14.96
CA ARG A 149 -0.53 8.57 14.42
C ARG A 149 -1.29 7.68 13.45
N ILE A 150 -0.59 7.03 12.51
CA ILE A 150 -1.16 6.08 11.56
C ILE A 150 -1.88 4.98 12.33
N CYS A 151 -1.19 4.32 13.26
CA CYS A 151 -1.74 3.24 14.08
C CYS A 151 -2.98 3.68 14.86
N LEU A 152 -2.98 4.85 15.49
CA LEU A 152 -4.12 5.34 16.26
C LEU A 152 -5.35 5.57 15.37
N VAL A 153 -5.17 6.13 14.17
CA VAL A 153 -6.27 6.36 13.22
C VAL A 153 -6.75 5.05 12.60
N SER A 154 -5.85 4.14 12.25
CA SER A 154 -6.18 2.79 11.77
C SER A 154 -6.94 2.00 12.83
N LEU A 155 -6.53 2.06 14.10
CA LEU A 155 -7.22 1.43 15.22
C LEU A 155 -8.61 2.06 15.45
N ARG A 156 -8.71 3.40 15.37
CA ARG A 156 -10.00 4.10 15.41
C ARG A 156 -10.92 3.60 14.29
N ASN A 157 -10.43 3.50 13.07
CA ASN A 157 -11.23 3.02 11.93
C ASN A 157 -11.63 1.55 12.10
N GLN A 158 -10.74 0.70 12.61
CA GLN A 158 -11.05 -0.70 12.89
C GLN A 158 -12.13 -0.85 13.99
N VAL A 159 -11.95 -0.20 15.13
CA VAL A 159 -12.79 -0.41 16.33
C VAL A 159 -14.06 0.44 16.32
N LEU A 160 -14.01 1.67 15.80
CA LEU A 160 -15.15 2.60 15.84
C LEU A 160 -15.90 2.72 14.51
N VAL A 161 -15.42 2.09 13.44
CA VAL A 161 -16.10 2.09 12.13
C VAL A 161 -16.35 0.66 11.66
N ALA A 162 -15.32 -0.15 11.46
CA ALA A 162 -15.48 -1.50 10.90
C ALA A 162 -16.25 -2.44 11.86
N LEU A 163 -15.92 -2.46 13.15
CA LEU A 163 -16.63 -3.31 14.13
C LEU A 163 -18.11 -2.93 14.29
N PRO A 164 -18.50 -1.66 14.50
CA PRO A 164 -19.92 -1.26 14.53
C PRO A 164 -20.66 -1.61 13.23
N LEU A 165 -20.04 -1.41 12.07
CA LEU A 165 -20.65 -1.77 10.80
C LEU A 165 -20.88 -3.29 10.70
N LEU A 166 -19.90 -4.09 11.09
CA LEU A 166 -20.02 -5.55 11.12
C LEU A 166 -21.09 -6.02 12.13
N LEU A 167 -21.18 -5.36 13.28
CA LEU A 167 -22.26 -5.58 14.26
C LEU A 167 -23.62 -5.30 13.63
N VAL A 168 -23.80 -4.14 12.98
CA VAL A 168 -25.05 -3.80 12.30
C VAL A 168 -25.40 -4.85 11.24
N VAL A 169 -24.46 -5.21 10.37
CA VAL A 169 -24.67 -6.24 9.34
C VAL A 169 -25.06 -7.58 9.97
N SER A 170 -24.42 -7.98 11.08
CA SER A 170 -24.74 -9.23 11.78
C SER A 170 -26.16 -9.28 12.37
N ARG A 171 -26.80 -8.12 12.56
CA ARG A 171 -28.19 -8.01 13.07
C ARG A 171 -29.21 -7.88 11.95
N LEU A 172 -28.82 -7.33 10.81
CA LEU A 172 -29.73 -7.05 9.69
C LEU A 172 -29.72 -8.15 8.61
N ALA A 173 -28.64 -8.92 8.50
CA ALA A 173 -28.49 -9.97 7.50
C ALA A 173 -28.32 -11.34 8.16
N PRO A 174 -28.82 -12.43 7.53
CA PRO A 174 -28.55 -13.77 8.02
C PRO A 174 -27.03 -14.05 7.99
N PRO A 175 -26.49 -14.75 9.01
CA PRO A 175 -25.09 -15.11 9.01
C PRO A 175 -24.78 -16.05 7.84
N ARG A 176 -23.58 -15.92 7.27
CA ARG A 176 -23.12 -16.86 6.26
C ARG A 176 -22.94 -18.24 6.90
N PRO A 177 -23.28 -19.33 6.21
CA PRO A 177 -23.11 -20.65 6.77
C PRO A 177 -21.62 -20.93 7.06
N VAL A 178 -21.39 -21.60 8.19
CA VAL A 178 -20.06 -22.03 8.65
C VAL A 178 -19.90 -23.55 8.54
N HIS A 179 -20.98 -24.32 8.61
CA HIS A 179 -20.91 -25.78 8.51
C HIS A 179 -20.35 -26.24 7.14
N PRO A 180 -19.48 -27.27 7.10
CA PRO A 180 -18.85 -27.72 5.85
C PRO A 180 -19.84 -28.23 4.79
N SER A 181 -21.07 -28.59 5.16
CA SER A 181 -22.10 -29.00 4.18
C SER A 181 -22.50 -27.86 3.23
N ALA A 182 -22.25 -26.61 3.60
CA ALA A 182 -22.51 -25.44 2.77
C ALA A 182 -21.31 -24.99 1.93
N LEU A 183 -20.19 -25.73 1.97
CA LEU A 183 -19.02 -25.42 1.14
C LEU A 183 -19.37 -25.57 -0.34
N PRO A 184 -19.01 -24.59 -1.19
CA PRO A 184 -19.25 -24.71 -2.62
C PRO A 184 -18.21 -25.61 -3.30
N SER A 185 -18.48 -25.96 -4.55
CA SER A 185 -17.52 -26.65 -5.41
C SER A 185 -16.27 -25.78 -5.66
N ALA A 186 -15.19 -26.43 -6.09
CA ALA A 186 -13.95 -25.75 -6.47
C ALA A 186 -14.17 -24.69 -7.56
N ALA A 187 -14.93 -25.03 -8.61
CA ALA A 187 -15.23 -24.12 -9.71
C ALA A 187 -16.02 -22.89 -9.23
N ARG A 188 -17.03 -23.10 -8.38
CA ARG A 188 -17.79 -21.99 -7.78
C ARG A 188 -16.90 -21.15 -6.85
N THR A 189 -15.99 -21.76 -6.10
CA THR A 189 -15.03 -21.02 -5.26
C THR A 189 -14.17 -20.08 -6.09
N VAL A 190 -13.58 -20.57 -7.18
CA VAL A 190 -12.76 -19.74 -8.08
C VAL A 190 -13.58 -18.63 -8.73
N ALA A 191 -14.78 -18.95 -9.22
CA ALA A 191 -15.67 -17.97 -9.83
C ALA A 191 -16.07 -16.86 -8.85
N THR A 192 -16.39 -17.21 -7.60
CA THR A 192 -16.70 -16.25 -6.54
C THR A 192 -15.52 -15.33 -6.24
N VAL A 193 -14.29 -15.86 -6.12
CA VAL A 193 -13.10 -15.02 -5.90
C VAL A 193 -12.86 -14.03 -7.04
N ILE A 194 -13.01 -14.48 -8.30
CA ILE A 194 -12.90 -13.58 -9.46
C ILE A 194 -13.98 -12.50 -9.40
N PHE A 195 -15.21 -12.89 -9.07
CA PHE A 195 -16.32 -11.95 -8.93
C PHE A 195 -16.06 -10.90 -7.83
N ASP A 196 -15.55 -11.30 -6.66
CA ASP A 196 -15.21 -10.38 -5.56
C ASP A 196 -14.14 -9.36 -5.96
N VAL A 197 -13.10 -9.80 -6.69
CA VAL A 197 -12.06 -8.92 -7.23
C VAL A 197 -12.63 -7.92 -8.23
N LEU A 198 -13.53 -8.37 -9.12
CA LEU A 198 -14.19 -7.47 -10.08
C LEU A 198 -15.14 -6.48 -9.39
N CYS A 199 -15.90 -6.91 -8.39
CA CYS A 199 -16.72 -6.02 -7.57
C CYS A 199 -15.88 -4.96 -6.87
N THR A 200 -14.74 -5.35 -6.32
CA THR A 200 -13.80 -4.44 -5.67
C THR A 200 -13.21 -3.44 -6.65
N GLU A 201 -12.76 -3.91 -7.82
CA GLU A 201 -12.25 -3.04 -8.90
C GLU A 201 -13.28 -1.98 -9.30
N VAL A 202 -14.53 -2.38 -9.53
CA VAL A 202 -15.62 -1.47 -9.89
C VAL A 202 -15.94 -0.50 -8.76
N GLY A 203 -16.21 -1.01 -7.56
CA GLY A 203 -16.62 -0.18 -6.44
C GLY A 203 -15.54 0.81 -6.03
N PHE A 204 -14.29 0.35 -5.93
CA PHE A 204 -13.17 1.18 -5.50
C PHE A 204 -12.87 2.26 -6.52
N TYR A 205 -12.74 1.91 -7.81
CA TYR A 205 -12.41 2.87 -8.86
C TYR A 205 -13.34 4.08 -8.87
N TYR A 206 -14.66 3.85 -8.86
CA TYR A 206 -15.62 4.96 -8.95
C TYR A 206 -15.67 5.81 -7.68
N VAL A 207 -15.64 5.19 -6.50
CA VAL A 207 -15.63 5.94 -5.23
C VAL A 207 -14.33 6.74 -5.11
N HIS A 208 -13.19 6.10 -5.38
CA HIS A 208 -11.89 6.71 -5.30
C HIS A 208 -11.75 7.89 -6.27
N ARG A 209 -12.14 7.71 -7.53
CA ARG A 209 -12.16 8.79 -8.52
C ARG A 209 -13.10 9.93 -8.12
N ALA A 210 -14.25 9.62 -7.55
CA ALA A 210 -15.17 10.65 -7.03
C ALA A 210 -14.55 11.43 -5.87
N PHE A 211 -13.84 10.75 -4.97
CA PHE A 211 -13.14 11.39 -3.85
C PHE A 211 -12.00 12.31 -4.26
N HIS A 212 -11.43 12.14 -5.46
CA HIS A 212 -10.50 13.09 -6.07
C HIS A 212 -11.15 14.30 -6.74
N SER A 213 -12.48 14.38 -6.75
CA SER A 213 -13.15 15.61 -7.18
C SER A 213 -12.86 16.76 -6.22
N ARG A 214 -12.81 17.99 -6.75
CA ARG A 214 -12.54 19.22 -5.98
C ARG A 214 -13.42 19.37 -4.74
N ALA A 215 -14.68 18.93 -4.82
CA ALA A 215 -15.65 19.04 -3.73
C ALA A 215 -15.41 18.02 -2.59
N LEU A 216 -14.89 16.84 -2.91
CA LEU A 216 -14.78 15.73 -1.96
C LEU A 216 -13.36 15.56 -1.42
N TYR A 217 -12.32 15.89 -2.22
CA TYR A 217 -10.93 15.63 -1.88
C TYR A 217 -10.51 16.24 -0.55
N ALA A 218 -10.68 17.57 -0.41
CA ALA A 218 -10.26 18.28 0.79
C ALA A 218 -10.95 17.76 2.06
N ARG A 219 -12.19 17.26 1.94
CA ARG A 219 -13.00 16.80 3.06
C ARG A 219 -12.75 15.35 3.45
N PHE A 220 -12.60 14.47 2.46
CA PHE A 220 -12.62 13.03 2.70
C PHE A 220 -11.28 12.35 2.46
N HIS A 221 -10.50 12.78 1.45
CA HIS A 221 -9.40 11.98 0.91
C HIS A 221 -8.02 12.65 1.04
N LYS A 222 -7.96 13.96 1.31
CA LYS A 222 -6.70 14.69 1.55
C LYS A 222 -5.86 14.07 2.68
N LYS A 223 -6.51 13.50 3.71
CA LYS A 223 -5.83 12.82 4.81
C LYS A 223 -5.10 11.55 4.34
N HIS A 224 -5.71 10.78 3.45
CA HIS A 224 -5.10 9.57 2.90
C HIS A 224 -3.82 9.90 2.12
N HIS A 225 -3.84 11.00 1.37
CA HIS A 225 -2.70 11.55 0.62
C HIS A 225 -1.72 12.39 1.46
N GLU A 226 -1.77 12.31 2.79
CA GLU A 226 -0.82 13.05 3.65
C GLU A 226 0.63 12.57 3.41
N PHE A 227 0.82 11.31 3.01
CA PHE A 227 2.13 10.72 2.76
C PHE A 227 2.29 10.40 1.27
N ALA A 228 3.09 11.21 0.57
CA ALA A 228 3.44 10.96 -0.84
C ALA A 228 4.13 9.59 -1.05
N ALA A 229 4.86 9.12 -0.03
CA ALA A 229 5.37 7.76 0.08
C ALA A 229 4.52 6.98 1.09
N PRO A 230 3.41 6.35 0.68
CA PRO A 230 2.57 5.62 1.62
C PRO A 230 3.33 4.43 2.23
N VAL A 231 2.82 3.99 3.38
CA VAL A 231 3.28 2.79 4.10
C VAL A 231 2.09 1.85 4.33
N GLY A 232 2.34 0.55 4.50
CA GLY A 232 1.28 -0.46 4.47
C GLY A 232 0.11 -0.20 5.45
N LEU A 233 0.41 0.23 6.67
CA LEU A 233 -0.61 0.58 7.67
C LEU A 233 -1.42 1.85 7.30
N ALA A 234 -0.85 2.74 6.49
CA ALA A 234 -1.52 3.95 6.02
C ALA A 234 -2.67 3.65 5.04
N ALA A 235 -2.81 2.41 4.56
CA ALA A 235 -3.98 1.95 3.80
C ALA A 235 -5.32 2.25 4.50
N THR A 236 -5.33 2.31 5.84
CA THR A 236 -6.51 2.67 6.63
C THR A 236 -6.36 4.00 7.38
N TYR A 237 -5.32 4.78 7.07
CA TYR A 237 -5.13 6.14 7.57
C TYR A 237 -5.99 7.12 6.76
N CYS A 238 -7.28 7.16 7.07
CA CYS A 238 -8.24 7.94 6.31
C CYS A 238 -9.35 8.52 7.21
N THR A 239 -10.28 9.26 6.61
CA THR A 239 -11.51 9.67 7.31
C THR A 239 -12.43 8.47 7.52
N ALA A 240 -13.37 8.56 8.47
CA ALA A 240 -14.33 7.47 8.70
C ALA A 240 -15.22 7.21 7.47
N ALA A 241 -15.66 8.28 6.80
CA ALA A 241 -16.44 8.18 5.57
C ALA A 241 -15.66 7.51 4.44
N GLU A 242 -14.39 7.88 4.26
CA GLU A 242 -13.53 7.22 3.29
C GLU A 242 -13.30 5.74 3.64
N HIS A 243 -13.10 5.43 4.92
CA HIS A 243 -12.94 4.04 5.34
C HIS A 243 -14.17 3.20 4.99
N VAL A 244 -15.39 3.70 5.25
CA VAL A 244 -16.63 2.99 4.89
C VAL A 244 -16.75 2.85 3.36
N LEU A 245 -16.58 3.93 2.63
CA LEU A 245 -16.97 3.99 1.21
C LEU A 245 -15.89 3.47 0.26
N SER A 246 -14.61 3.67 0.56
CA SER A 246 -13.49 3.19 -0.27
C SER A 246 -12.94 1.86 0.23
N ASN A 247 -12.75 1.67 1.54
CA ASN A 247 -12.03 0.49 2.04
C ASN A 247 -12.96 -0.69 2.35
N LEU A 248 -14.11 -0.44 2.97
CA LEU A 248 -15.00 -1.52 3.43
C LEU A 248 -16.04 -1.91 2.37
N LEU A 249 -16.78 -0.93 1.84
CA LEU A 249 -17.90 -1.22 0.93
C LEU A 249 -17.45 -1.95 -0.34
N PRO A 250 -16.44 -1.48 -1.11
CA PRO A 250 -16.02 -2.17 -2.34
C PRO A 250 -15.58 -3.62 -2.11
N ASN A 251 -14.82 -3.84 -1.04
CA ASN A 251 -14.36 -5.19 -0.66
C ASN A 251 -15.52 -6.09 -0.20
N ALA A 252 -16.59 -5.51 0.35
CA ALA A 252 -17.78 -6.25 0.77
C ALA A 252 -18.78 -6.51 -0.36
N LEU A 253 -18.76 -5.73 -1.46
CA LEU A 253 -19.78 -5.77 -2.53
C LEU A 253 -20.04 -7.19 -3.05
N GLY A 254 -18.99 -7.93 -3.41
CA GLY A 254 -19.15 -9.29 -3.92
C GLY A 254 -19.86 -10.20 -2.91
N THR A 255 -19.50 -10.07 -1.63
CA THR A 255 -20.08 -10.83 -0.51
C THR A 255 -21.49 -10.42 -0.11
N LEU A 256 -21.96 -9.26 -0.58
CA LEU A 256 -23.34 -8.79 -0.43
C LEU A 256 -24.21 -9.21 -1.61
N LEU A 257 -23.63 -9.36 -2.80
CA LEU A 257 -24.36 -9.65 -4.03
C LEU A 257 -24.56 -11.15 -4.26
N VAL A 258 -23.63 -12.02 -3.82
CA VAL A 258 -23.76 -13.47 -3.99
C VAL A 258 -23.55 -14.23 -2.67
N PRO A 259 -24.19 -15.40 -2.49
CA PRO A 259 -24.01 -16.21 -1.28
C PRO A 259 -22.58 -16.73 -1.14
N HIS A 260 -22.04 -16.61 0.06
CA HIS A 260 -20.71 -17.08 0.45
C HIS A 260 -20.79 -18.06 1.62
N HIS A 261 -19.92 -19.06 1.64
CA HIS A 261 -19.52 -19.70 2.90
C HIS A 261 -18.66 -18.71 3.70
N TRP A 262 -18.74 -18.72 5.04
CA TRP A 262 -17.99 -17.80 5.89
C TRP A 262 -16.48 -17.78 5.59
N SER A 263 -15.87 -18.95 5.35
CA SER A 263 -14.45 -19.04 5.01
C SER A 263 -14.10 -18.41 3.66
N GLN A 264 -15.00 -18.44 2.66
CA GLN A 264 -14.78 -17.77 1.37
C GLN A 264 -14.82 -16.26 1.53
N GLN A 265 -15.77 -15.75 2.32
CA GLN A 265 -15.86 -14.33 2.64
C GLN A 265 -14.56 -13.86 3.33
N CYS A 266 -14.10 -14.58 4.35
CA CYS A 266 -12.85 -14.25 5.03
C CYS A 266 -11.67 -14.30 4.05
N PHE A 267 -11.57 -15.34 3.22
CA PHE A 267 -10.51 -15.44 2.22
C PHE A 267 -10.51 -14.26 1.24
N ALA A 268 -11.68 -13.87 0.71
CA ALA A 268 -11.80 -12.71 -0.16
C ALA A 268 -11.33 -11.43 0.53
N PHE A 269 -11.77 -11.19 1.78
CA PHE A 269 -11.35 -10.02 2.55
C PHE A 269 -9.85 -10.00 2.79
N LEU A 270 -9.25 -11.12 3.21
CA LEU A 270 -7.80 -11.21 3.43
C LEU A 270 -7.01 -11.00 2.14
N LEU A 271 -7.47 -11.57 1.01
CA LEU A 271 -6.82 -11.41 -0.29
C LEU A 271 -6.83 -9.93 -0.75
N LEU A 272 -7.98 -9.27 -0.66
CA LEU A 272 -8.16 -7.88 -1.05
C LEU A 272 -7.40 -6.94 -0.12
N GLU A 273 -7.50 -7.15 1.19
CA GLU A 273 -6.79 -6.37 2.21
C GLU A 273 -5.27 -6.50 2.04
N PHE A 274 -4.76 -7.71 1.80
CA PHE A 274 -3.34 -7.91 1.52
C PHE A 274 -2.91 -7.13 0.28
N GLY A 275 -3.72 -7.17 -0.79
CA GLY A 275 -3.48 -6.38 -2.00
C GLY A 275 -3.36 -4.89 -1.71
N THR A 276 -4.26 -4.33 -0.89
CA THR A 276 -4.21 -2.93 -0.46
C THR A 276 -2.97 -2.62 0.37
N VAL A 277 -2.63 -3.46 1.36
CA VAL A 277 -1.44 -3.28 2.20
C VAL A 277 -0.17 -3.30 1.34
N VAL A 278 -0.07 -4.23 0.39
CA VAL A 278 1.06 -4.34 -0.54
C VAL A 278 1.15 -3.10 -1.43
N ALA A 279 0.03 -2.64 -2.01
CA ALA A 279 -0.01 -1.44 -2.84
C ALA A 279 0.41 -0.17 -2.09
N HIS A 280 0.24 -0.12 -0.77
CA HIS A 280 0.69 0.99 0.08
C HIS A 280 2.04 0.74 0.74
N SER A 281 2.61 -0.46 0.66
CA SER A 281 3.72 -0.86 1.53
C SER A 281 5.01 -0.08 1.27
N GLY A 282 5.18 0.46 0.06
CA GLY A 282 6.47 0.96 -0.40
C GLY A 282 7.46 -0.17 -0.71
N TYR A 283 7.00 -1.42 -0.85
CA TYR A 283 7.82 -2.60 -1.14
C TYR A 283 7.39 -3.29 -2.43
N ASN A 284 8.33 -3.51 -3.35
CA ASN A 284 8.11 -4.28 -4.57
C ASN A 284 8.68 -5.70 -4.41
N LEU A 285 7.88 -6.60 -3.82
CA LEU A 285 8.26 -7.97 -3.52
C LEU A 285 8.10 -8.92 -4.74
N PRO A 286 8.99 -9.92 -4.90
CA PRO A 286 8.82 -10.94 -5.92
C PRO A 286 7.48 -11.68 -5.77
N GLY A 287 6.76 -11.86 -6.87
CA GLY A 287 5.46 -12.56 -6.89
C GLY A 287 4.28 -11.72 -6.39
N LEU A 288 4.48 -10.48 -5.95
CA LEU A 288 3.38 -9.57 -5.59
C LEU A 288 3.18 -8.48 -6.64
N PRO A 289 1.98 -7.85 -6.70
CA PRO A 289 1.77 -6.68 -7.53
C PRO A 289 2.73 -5.54 -7.15
N SER A 290 3.18 -4.78 -8.15
CA SER A 290 4.02 -3.61 -7.95
C SER A 290 3.21 -2.49 -7.30
N ASN A 291 3.73 -1.90 -6.22
CA ASN A 291 3.12 -0.75 -5.56
C ASN A 291 3.25 0.55 -6.39
N LEU A 292 4.13 0.57 -7.40
CA LEU A 292 4.41 1.76 -8.23
C LEU A 292 3.19 2.42 -8.87
N GLN A 293 2.17 1.65 -9.28
CA GLN A 293 0.95 2.23 -9.85
C GLN A 293 0.26 3.15 -8.84
N HIS A 294 0.19 2.72 -7.58
CA HIS A 294 -0.44 3.45 -6.50
C HIS A 294 0.48 4.54 -5.93
N ASP A 295 1.80 4.33 -5.87
CA ASP A 295 2.76 5.40 -5.57
C ASP A 295 2.64 6.53 -6.60
N PHE A 296 2.53 6.20 -7.90
CA PHE A 296 2.31 7.20 -8.95
C PHE A 296 0.97 7.93 -8.79
N HIS A 297 -0.07 7.25 -8.29
CA HIS A 297 -1.34 7.88 -7.95
C HIS A 297 -1.20 8.93 -6.85
N HIS A 298 -0.47 8.61 -5.76
CA HIS A 298 -0.19 9.55 -4.66
C HIS A 298 0.61 10.77 -5.11
N PHE A 299 1.40 10.63 -6.18
CA PHE A 299 2.09 11.75 -6.81
C PHE A 299 1.22 12.55 -7.78
N ALA A 300 0.48 11.88 -8.67
CA ALA A 300 -0.23 12.52 -9.78
C ALA A 300 -1.62 13.04 -9.42
N PHE A 301 -2.26 12.44 -8.40
CA PHE A 301 -3.62 12.72 -7.90
C PHE A 301 -4.78 12.49 -8.89
N ASP A 302 -4.54 12.45 -10.21
CA ASP A 302 -5.59 12.43 -11.24
C ASP A 302 -5.63 11.16 -12.12
N GLU A 303 -4.84 10.14 -11.78
CA GLU A 303 -4.72 8.87 -12.54
C GLU A 303 -4.57 7.65 -11.62
N ASN A 304 -4.75 6.44 -12.16
CA ASN A 304 -4.55 5.16 -11.47
C ASN A 304 -5.45 4.98 -10.23
N PHE A 305 -6.77 5.13 -10.40
CA PHE A 305 -7.73 5.04 -9.31
C PHE A 305 -8.08 3.60 -8.92
N GLY A 306 -7.98 2.64 -9.83
CA GLY A 306 -8.41 1.26 -9.64
C GLY A 306 -7.31 0.38 -9.04
N PRO A 307 -7.67 -0.58 -8.16
CA PRO A 307 -6.69 -1.45 -7.51
C PRO A 307 -5.99 -2.40 -8.49
N ALA A 308 -6.67 -2.89 -9.52
CA ALA A 308 -6.10 -3.75 -10.56
C ALA A 308 -5.73 -2.99 -11.84
N GLY A 309 -6.16 -1.73 -11.97
CA GLY A 309 -5.94 -0.89 -13.15
C GLY A 309 -6.77 -1.29 -14.38
N LEU A 310 -7.77 -2.16 -14.23
CA LEU A 310 -8.65 -2.60 -15.32
C LEU A 310 -9.55 -1.45 -15.77
N LEU A 311 -10.20 -0.78 -14.82
CA LEU A 311 -11.05 0.38 -15.13
C LEU A 311 -10.21 1.59 -15.50
N ASP A 312 -8.99 1.74 -14.98
CA ASP A 312 -8.10 2.79 -15.47
C ASP A 312 -7.73 2.59 -16.94
N ALA A 313 -7.46 1.36 -17.35
CA ALA A 313 -7.19 1.04 -18.75
C ALA A 313 -8.43 1.29 -19.63
N TRP A 314 -9.62 0.94 -19.15
CA TRP A 314 -10.86 1.16 -19.90
C TRP A 314 -11.23 2.64 -20.03
N HIS A 315 -11.10 3.42 -18.96
CA HIS A 315 -11.41 4.85 -18.94
C HIS A 315 -10.27 5.74 -19.41
N GLY A 316 -9.09 5.20 -19.64
CA GLY A 316 -7.90 5.96 -20.04
C GLY A 316 -7.33 6.83 -18.92
N THR A 317 -7.57 6.50 -17.65
CA THR A 317 -7.04 7.20 -16.47
C THR A 317 -5.70 6.61 -16.01
N ASN A 318 -4.87 6.11 -16.93
CA ASN A 318 -3.50 5.64 -16.64
C ASN A 318 -2.50 6.02 -17.75
N ARG A 319 -2.77 7.11 -18.47
CA ARG A 319 -1.97 7.51 -19.65
C ARG A 319 -0.60 8.03 -19.24
N LYS A 320 -0.52 8.99 -18.31
CA LYS A 320 0.78 9.54 -17.85
C LYS A 320 1.62 8.44 -17.22
N TYR A 321 0.99 7.53 -16.47
CA TYR A 321 1.70 6.39 -15.88
C TYR A 321 2.30 5.47 -16.95
N LYS A 322 1.50 5.08 -17.95
CA LYS A 322 1.96 4.21 -19.06
C LYS A 322 3.03 4.88 -19.91
N GLU A 323 2.87 6.17 -20.21
CA GLU A 323 3.86 6.96 -20.95
C GLU A 323 5.17 7.05 -20.17
N ALA A 324 5.13 7.43 -18.89
CA ALA A 324 6.31 7.50 -18.03
C ALA A 324 7.06 6.17 -17.95
N LEU A 325 6.32 5.06 -17.77
CA LEU A 325 6.92 3.73 -17.72
C LEU A 325 7.47 3.29 -19.08
N GLY A 326 6.78 3.64 -20.18
CA GLY A 326 7.19 3.36 -21.54
C GLY A 326 8.47 4.09 -21.94
N GLU A 327 8.55 5.39 -21.67
CA GLU A 327 9.76 6.21 -21.88
C GLU A 327 10.93 5.66 -21.07
N ALA A 328 10.70 5.37 -19.79
CA ALA A 328 11.73 4.83 -18.92
C ALA A 328 12.23 3.48 -19.41
N ARG A 329 11.33 2.61 -19.91
CA ARG A 329 11.65 1.30 -20.48
C ARG A 329 12.47 1.42 -21.77
N ALA A 330 12.14 2.37 -22.63
CA ALA A 330 12.89 2.64 -23.85
C ALA A 330 14.34 3.08 -23.56
N ARG A 331 14.56 3.85 -22.49
CA ARG A 331 15.90 4.35 -22.09
C ARG A 331 16.82 3.30 -21.49
N VAL A 332 16.29 2.12 -21.14
CA VAL A 332 17.02 1.06 -20.43
C VAL A 332 16.89 -0.28 -21.14
N ASP A 333 16.76 -0.24 -22.47
CA ASP A 333 16.74 -1.41 -23.34
C ASP A 333 15.68 -2.45 -22.94
N GLY A 334 14.51 -1.99 -22.50
CA GLY A 334 13.41 -2.87 -22.13
C GLY A 334 13.43 -3.40 -20.69
N ASN A 335 14.49 -3.10 -19.91
CA ASN A 335 14.64 -3.58 -18.53
C ASN A 335 13.62 -2.92 -17.58
N GLU A 336 12.64 -3.70 -17.11
CA GLU A 336 11.55 -3.16 -16.27
C GLU A 336 12.04 -2.59 -14.94
N GLU A 337 13.02 -3.19 -14.29
CA GLU A 337 13.52 -2.74 -12.99
C GLU A 337 14.20 -1.37 -13.12
N ARG A 338 15.10 -1.22 -14.10
CA ARG A 338 15.74 0.06 -14.39
C ARG A 338 14.72 1.11 -14.82
N ALA A 339 13.67 0.71 -15.54
CA ALA A 339 12.60 1.62 -15.96
C ALA A 339 11.81 2.16 -14.76
N ARG A 340 11.42 1.29 -13.84
CA ARG A 340 10.76 1.68 -12.58
C ARG A 340 11.65 2.62 -11.77
N GLY A 341 12.94 2.30 -11.66
CA GLY A 341 13.94 3.15 -11.02
C GLY A 341 14.01 4.56 -11.65
N LEU A 342 13.98 4.66 -12.98
CA LEU A 342 13.94 5.96 -13.67
C LEU A 342 12.63 6.73 -13.43
N VAL A 343 11.48 6.06 -13.39
CA VAL A 343 10.20 6.72 -13.09
C VAL A 343 10.22 7.29 -11.68
N LEU A 344 10.59 6.49 -10.69
CA LEU A 344 10.74 6.93 -9.30
C LEU A 344 11.71 8.09 -9.19
N LYS A 345 12.82 8.02 -9.94
CA LYS A 345 13.79 9.11 -10.02
C LYS A 345 13.18 10.40 -10.56
N ARG A 346 12.34 10.33 -11.59
CA ARG A 346 11.71 11.53 -12.15
C ARG A 346 10.67 12.14 -11.21
N LEU A 347 9.86 11.30 -10.54
CA LEU A 347 8.86 11.74 -9.58
C LEU A 347 9.51 12.52 -8.43
N ALA A 348 10.58 11.94 -7.88
CA ALA A 348 11.43 12.55 -6.88
C ALA A 348 11.96 13.94 -7.26
N GLU A 349 12.51 14.09 -8.47
CA GLU A 349 13.02 15.38 -8.97
C GLU A 349 11.93 16.45 -8.98
N ILE A 350 10.69 16.08 -9.37
CA ILE A 350 9.56 17.01 -9.44
C ILE A 350 9.12 17.45 -8.03
N GLU A 351 9.02 16.52 -7.07
CA GLU A 351 8.66 16.86 -5.69
C GLU A 351 9.65 17.83 -5.04
N VAL A 352 10.95 17.62 -5.25
CA VAL A 352 12.00 18.53 -4.74
C VAL A 352 11.84 19.92 -5.33
N ALA A 353 11.64 20.02 -6.64
CA ALA A 353 11.45 21.29 -7.31
C ALA A 353 10.20 22.04 -6.77
N ALA A 354 9.10 21.32 -6.55
CA ALA A 354 7.88 21.89 -5.99
C ALA A 354 8.10 22.41 -4.55
N ALA A 355 8.81 21.65 -3.70
CA ALA A 355 9.12 22.07 -2.34
C ALA A 355 10.06 23.30 -2.30
N GLU A 356 11.04 23.37 -3.20
CA GLU A 356 11.93 24.54 -3.32
C GLU A 356 11.17 25.79 -3.78
N GLU A 357 10.21 25.65 -4.70
CA GLU A 357 9.35 26.76 -5.12
C GLU A 357 8.44 27.25 -3.99
N GLU A 358 7.86 26.34 -3.20
CA GLU A 358 7.03 26.70 -2.05
C GLU A 358 7.83 27.43 -0.97
N ALA A 359 9.05 26.95 -0.67
CA ALA A 359 9.97 27.61 0.25
C ALA A 359 10.34 29.03 -0.22
N LYS A 360 10.53 29.23 -1.53
CA LYS A 360 10.80 30.57 -2.11
C LYS A 360 9.60 31.51 -2.06
N LYS A 361 8.37 31.00 -2.01
CA LYS A 361 7.15 31.83 -1.89
C LYS A 361 6.87 32.26 -0.45
N ASN A 362 7.42 31.52 0.52
CA ASN A 362 7.24 31.74 1.96
C ASN A 362 8.41 32.51 2.61
N ASN A 363 9.48 32.76 1.87
CA ASN A 363 10.57 33.69 2.20
C ASN A 363 10.40 34.98 1.39
#